data_AF-A0A7Z3BMP9-F1
#
_entry.id   AF-A0A7Z3BMP9-F1
#
_cell.length_a   1.000
_cell.length_b   1.000
_cell.length_c   1.000
_cell.angle_alpha   90.00
_cell.angle_beta   90.00
_cell.angle_gamma   90.00
#
_symmetry.space_group_name_H-M   'P 1'
#
loop_
_entity.id
_entity.type
_entity.pdbx_description
1 polymer ?
#
loop_
_entity_poly.entity_id
_entity_poly.type
_entity_poly.pdbx_seq_one_letter_code
_entity_poly.pdbx_strand_id
1 'polypeptide(L)'
;MLKRNRGLAALLPCLLLAACSQARPLQPPPPLYELWAKSGVDQQGVRNALLGCGFPDSAYVDSTTITTNDYARGEQCMLGQGFAYQDRYTLCDTSPQLPACKAAGAAPKASPTQRPPAYTQWTQAGADSQGVQQAMKACGYTTVIEPIDQMLLNDIAAAQLCMLDRGFHFTRPASNLLCKNPPMLPACRGKVIDTRNCCAPPKAAGQR
;
A
#
# COMPACT_ATOMS: atom_id res chain seq x y z
N MET A 1 -5.57 -62.56 -46.53
CA MET A 1 -4.71 -62.50 -45.32
C MET A 1 -4.06 -61.12 -45.24
N LEU A 2 -4.13 -60.51 -44.06
CA LEU A 2 -3.74 -59.12 -43.74
C LEU A 2 -2.27 -58.80 -44.07
N LYS A 3 -2.03 -57.64 -44.70
CA LYS A 3 -0.81 -56.85 -44.46
C LYS A 3 -1.15 -55.36 -44.40
N ARG A 4 -0.87 -54.81 -43.23
CA ARG A 4 -1.09 -53.44 -42.77
C ARG A 4 0.12 -52.62 -43.20
N ASN A 5 -0.06 -51.49 -43.89
CA ASN A 5 1.03 -50.54 -44.09
C ASN A 5 0.60 -49.14 -43.63
N ARG A 6 1.37 -48.61 -42.69
CA ARG A 6 1.23 -47.29 -42.06
C ARG A 6 1.91 -46.25 -42.94
N GLY A 7 1.20 -45.18 -43.30
CA GLY A 7 1.77 -43.96 -43.87
C GLY A 7 1.13 -42.76 -43.18
N LEU A 8 1.96 -41.98 -42.49
CA LEU A 8 1.61 -40.80 -41.69
C LEU A 8 1.26 -39.58 -42.58
N ALA A 9 0.42 -38.71 -42.00
CA ALA A 9 0.50 -37.24 -42.00
C ALA A 9 0.28 -36.48 -43.32
N ALA A 10 -0.73 -35.60 -43.32
CA ALA A 10 -0.52 -34.14 -43.20
C ALA A 10 -1.72 -33.37 -43.77
N LEU A 11 -2.68 -32.97 -42.92
CA LEU A 11 -3.59 -31.85 -43.25
C LEU A 11 -3.85 -31.01 -41.98
N LEU A 12 -3.08 -29.93 -41.90
CA LEU A 12 -3.33 -28.61 -41.30
C LEU A 12 -3.81 -28.50 -39.83
N PRO A 13 -2.90 -28.20 -38.89
CA PRO A 13 -3.22 -27.55 -37.62
C PRO A 13 -3.06 -26.02 -37.76
N CYS A 14 -4.14 -25.26 -37.94
CA CYS A 14 -4.11 -23.79 -37.96
C CYS A 14 -5.18 -23.15 -37.03
N LEU A 15 -5.36 -23.67 -35.82
CA LEU A 15 -6.35 -23.14 -34.86
C LEU A 15 -5.78 -22.77 -33.47
N LEU A 16 -4.47 -22.49 -33.35
CA LEU A 16 -3.84 -22.23 -32.04
C LEU A 16 -3.08 -20.90 -31.90
N LEU A 17 -3.35 -19.89 -32.74
CA LEU A 17 -2.73 -18.56 -32.58
C LEU A 17 -3.79 -17.48 -32.36
N ALA A 18 -4.56 -17.60 -31.30
CA ALA A 18 -5.40 -16.50 -30.80
C ALA A 18 -5.58 -16.61 -29.27
N ALA A 19 -4.48 -16.55 -28.52
CA ALA A 19 -4.52 -16.29 -27.08
C ALA A 19 -3.24 -15.57 -26.64
N CYS A 20 -3.01 -14.37 -27.18
CA CYS A 20 -2.11 -13.37 -26.58
C CYS A 20 -2.92 -12.14 -26.19
N SER A 21 -4.03 -12.35 -25.47
CA SER A 21 -4.86 -11.29 -24.92
C SER A 21 -4.41 -10.95 -23.49
N GLN A 22 -3.51 -9.95 -23.43
CA GLN A 22 -3.68 -8.73 -22.62
C GLN A 22 -3.76 -8.81 -21.09
N ALA A 23 -3.34 -9.89 -20.46
CA ALA A 23 -2.89 -9.84 -19.08
C ALA A 23 -1.67 -10.73 -18.97
N ARG A 24 -0.49 -10.18 -18.66
CA ARG A 24 0.61 -10.97 -18.11
C ARG A 24 0.36 -11.04 -16.60
N PRO A 25 -0.32 -12.07 -16.09
CA PRO A 25 -0.45 -12.20 -14.65
C PRO A 25 0.99 -12.42 -14.16
N LEU A 26 1.46 -11.67 -13.16
CA LEU A 26 2.80 -11.76 -12.57
C LEU A 26 3.90 -10.87 -13.17
N GLN A 27 3.61 -9.88 -14.04
CA GLN A 27 4.62 -8.83 -14.24
C GLN A 27 4.70 -7.93 -13.01
N PRO A 28 5.91 -7.61 -12.52
CA PRO A 28 6.06 -6.61 -11.47
C PRO A 28 5.48 -5.27 -11.95
N PRO A 29 5.02 -4.42 -11.02
CA PRO A 29 4.63 -3.06 -11.38
C PRO A 29 5.80 -2.38 -12.12
N PRO A 30 5.50 -1.59 -13.16
CA PRO A 30 6.54 -0.82 -13.84
C PRO A 30 7.22 0.12 -12.84
N PRO A 31 8.50 0.44 -13.05
CA PRO A 31 9.18 1.41 -12.21
C PRO A 31 8.53 2.80 -12.36
N LEU A 32 8.56 3.58 -11.28
CA LEU A 32 7.81 4.83 -11.16
C LEU A 32 8.04 5.81 -12.33
N TYR A 33 9.28 5.98 -12.80
CA TYR A 33 9.59 6.86 -13.94
C TYR A 33 8.89 6.48 -15.25
N GLU A 34 8.44 5.24 -15.45
CA GLU A 34 7.70 4.84 -16.65
C GLU A 34 6.23 5.24 -16.60
N LEU A 35 5.74 5.62 -15.41
CA LEU A 35 4.38 6.12 -15.21
C LEU A 35 4.22 7.60 -15.54
N TRP A 36 5.28 8.28 -15.97
CA TRP A 36 5.29 9.72 -16.23
C TRP A 36 5.92 10.04 -17.57
N ALA A 37 5.31 10.97 -18.30
CA ALA A 37 5.86 11.48 -19.56
C ALA A 37 5.63 12.98 -19.70
N LYS A 38 6.53 13.65 -20.41
CA LYS A 38 6.38 15.04 -20.83
C LYS A 38 7.06 15.24 -22.17
N SER A 39 6.42 15.95 -23.09
CA SER A 39 6.97 16.21 -24.42
C SER A 39 8.33 16.91 -24.31
N GLY A 40 9.33 16.39 -25.02
CA GLY A 40 10.70 16.92 -25.02
C GLY A 40 11.53 16.59 -23.76
N VAL A 41 11.03 15.74 -22.85
CA VAL A 41 11.76 15.28 -21.67
C VAL A 41 12.11 13.80 -21.83
N ASP A 42 13.39 13.48 -21.68
CA ASP A 42 13.87 12.10 -21.72
C ASP A 42 13.68 11.39 -20.36
N GLN A 43 14.03 10.10 -20.32
CA GLN A 43 13.89 9.29 -19.11
C GLN A 43 14.66 9.87 -17.92
N GLN A 44 15.87 10.41 -18.14
CA GLN A 44 16.66 10.98 -17.07
C GLN A 44 16.01 12.25 -16.51
N GLY A 45 15.43 13.08 -17.39
CA GLY A 45 14.64 14.24 -17.00
C GLY A 45 13.43 13.87 -16.14
N VAL A 46 12.71 12.79 -16.48
CA VAL A 46 11.60 12.27 -15.65
C VAL A 46 12.11 11.85 -14.27
N ARG A 47 13.21 11.08 -14.21
CA ARG A 47 13.79 10.64 -12.92
C ARG A 47 14.19 11.83 -12.04
N ASN A 48 14.85 12.83 -12.64
CA ASN A 48 15.25 14.04 -11.92
C ASN A 48 14.03 14.82 -11.42
N ALA A 49 12.96 14.90 -12.20
CA ALA A 49 11.73 15.56 -11.79
C ALA A 49 11.05 14.83 -10.62
N LEU A 50 11.01 13.50 -10.64
CA LEU A 50 10.48 12.70 -9.52
C LEU A 50 11.25 12.99 -8.23
N LEU A 51 12.58 12.93 -8.27
CA LEU A 51 13.41 13.24 -7.10
C LEU A 51 13.22 14.70 -6.65
N GLY A 52 13.11 15.64 -7.59
CA GLY A 52 12.84 17.05 -7.31
C GLY A 52 11.45 17.30 -6.71
N CYS A 53 10.46 16.45 -7.01
CA CYS A 53 9.13 16.48 -6.42
C CYS A 53 9.03 15.77 -5.06
N GLY A 54 10.15 15.25 -4.54
CA GLY A 54 10.23 14.69 -3.19
C GLY A 54 10.04 13.18 -3.11
N PHE A 55 10.02 12.46 -4.24
CA PHE A 55 10.10 11.00 -4.19
C PHE A 55 11.50 10.56 -3.73
N PRO A 56 11.62 9.57 -2.82
CA PRO A 56 12.92 9.13 -2.31
C PRO A 56 13.73 8.33 -3.35
N ASP A 57 13.06 7.75 -4.34
CA ASP A 57 13.66 7.02 -5.46
C ASP A 57 12.81 7.24 -6.73
N SER A 58 13.43 7.14 -7.90
CA SER A 58 12.75 7.38 -9.19
C SER A 58 12.15 6.13 -9.84
N ALA A 59 12.43 4.95 -9.30
CA ALA A 59 11.98 3.66 -9.83
C ALA A 59 11.15 2.88 -8.82
N TYR A 60 11.56 2.81 -7.56
CA TYR A 60 10.96 1.95 -6.54
C TYR A 60 10.68 2.73 -5.26
N VAL A 61 9.40 3.02 -5.02
CA VAL A 61 8.93 3.67 -3.79
C VAL A 61 7.81 2.84 -3.18
N ASP A 62 7.78 2.80 -1.85
CA ASP A 62 6.75 2.10 -1.10
C ASP A 62 6.50 2.79 0.25
N SER A 63 5.55 2.25 1.02
CA SER A 63 5.16 2.79 2.33
C SER A 63 6.22 2.63 3.43
N THR A 64 7.38 2.02 3.13
CA THR A 64 8.56 2.00 4.01
C THR A 64 9.48 3.19 3.78
N THR A 65 9.39 3.84 2.61
CA THR A 65 10.28 4.94 2.18
C THR A 65 9.57 6.27 1.99
N ILE A 66 8.25 6.28 1.79
CA ILE A 66 7.45 7.50 1.65
C ILE A 66 6.06 7.31 2.26
N THR A 67 5.48 8.39 2.82
CA THR A 67 4.11 8.36 3.32
C THR A 67 3.10 8.43 2.16
N THR A 68 1.88 7.93 2.37
CA THR A 68 0.82 8.02 1.36
C THR A 68 0.53 9.48 0.99
N ASN A 69 0.48 10.40 1.96
CA ASN A 69 0.28 11.82 1.68
C ASN A 69 1.45 12.47 0.92
N ASP A 70 2.69 12.09 1.21
CA ASP A 70 3.85 12.63 0.49
C ASP A 70 3.98 12.07 -0.92
N TYR A 71 3.59 10.81 -1.12
CA TYR A 71 3.43 10.24 -2.46
C TYR A 71 2.42 11.06 -3.27
N ALA A 72 1.22 11.31 -2.71
CA ALA A 72 0.20 12.15 -3.35
C ALA A 72 0.73 13.55 -3.68
N ARG A 73 1.48 14.16 -2.75
CA ARG A 73 2.12 15.47 -2.96
C ARG A 73 3.11 15.44 -4.13
N GLY A 74 3.92 14.39 -4.22
CA GLY A 74 4.85 14.18 -5.32
C GLY A 74 4.14 14.07 -6.67
N GLU A 75 3.04 13.30 -6.75
CA GLU A 75 2.23 13.23 -7.97
C GLU A 75 1.65 14.59 -8.36
N GLN A 76 1.10 15.35 -7.39
CA GLN A 76 0.58 16.69 -7.65
C GLN A 76 1.67 17.65 -8.13
N CYS A 77 2.90 17.54 -7.60
CA CYS A 77 4.05 18.30 -8.07
C CYS A 77 4.40 17.95 -9.53
N MET A 78 4.45 16.66 -9.89
CA MET A 78 4.73 16.22 -11.26
C MET A 78 3.67 16.74 -12.24
N LEU A 79 2.39 16.66 -11.88
CA LEU A 79 1.29 17.22 -12.65
C LEU A 79 1.42 18.74 -12.80
N GLY A 80 1.75 19.45 -11.71
CA GLY A 80 1.97 20.90 -11.71
C GLY A 80 3.15 21.34 -12.59
N GLN A 81 4.16 20.47 -12.78
CA GLN A 81 5.26 20.68 -13.71
C GLN A 81 4.92 20.30 -15.17
N GLY A 82 3.69 19.86 -15.45
CA GLY A 82 3.22 19.52 -16.79
C GLY A 82 3.65 18.12 -17.25
N PHE A 83 4.02 17.22 -16.34
CA PHE A 83 4.11 15.81 -16.65
C PHE A 83 2.72 15.17 -16.67
N ALA A 84 2.52 14.21 -17.56
CA ALA A 84 1.30 13.42 -17.66
C ALA A 84 1.51 12.04 -17.02
N TYR A 85 0.62 11.69 -16.09
CA TYR A 85 0.55 10.35 -15.52
C TYR A 85 -0.01 9.36 -16.55
N GLN A 86 0.62 8.20 -16.68
CA GLN A 86 0.33 7.23 -17.75
C GLN A 86 -0.60 6.09 -17.32
N ASP A 87 -0.85 5.93 -16.02
CA ASP A 87 -1.81 4.93 -15.52
C ASP A 87 -3.20 5.56 -15.26
N ARG A 88 -4.19 4.74 -14.94
CA ARG A 88 -5.61 5.13 -14.91
C ARG A 88 -5.96 6.15 -13.82
N TYR A 89 -5.35 6.04 -12.66
CA TYR A 89 -5.71 6.82 -11.48
C TYR A 89 -4.47 7.21 -10.69
N THR A 90 -4.38 8.49 -10.36
CA THR A 90 -3.44 8.97 -9.34
C THR A 90 -3.92 8.58 -7.95
N LEU A 91 -3.07 8.75 -6.94
CA LEU A 91 -3.47 8.59 -5.56
C LEU A 91 -4.57 9.57 -5.16
N CYS A 92 -4.58 10.79 -5.71
CA CYS A 92 -5.64 11.76 -5.45
C CYS A 92 -6.98 11.46 -6.12
N ASP A 93 -7.00 10.64 -7.17
CA ASP A 93 -8.26 10.14 -7.74
C ASP A 93 -8.97 9.16 -6.80
N THR A 94 -8.22 8.42 -5.99
CA THR A 94 -8.74 7.34 -5.14
C THR A 94 -8.73 7.68 -3.65
N SER A 95 -7.95 8.68 -3.25
CA SER A 95 -7.81 9.15 -1.87
C SER A 95 -7.93 10.69 -1.78
N PRO A 96 -9.04 11.30 -2.23
CA PRO A 96 -9.21 12.75 -2.27
C PRO A 96 -9.21 13.39 -0.87
N GLN A 97 -9.38 12.60 0.19
CA GLN A 97 -9.36 13.07 1.57
C GLN A 97 -7.96 13.45 2.07
N LEU A 98 -6.89 13.00 1.40
CA LEU A 98 -5.51 13.28 1.80
C LEU A 98 -5.24 14.80 1.78
N PRO A 99 -4.49 15.34 2.77
CA PRO A 99 -4.13 16.76 2.80
C PRO A 99 -3.53 17.28 1.49
N ALA A 100 -2.61 16.52 0.87
CA ALA A 100 -1.98 16.90 -0.40
C ALA A 100 -2.98 17.02 -1.57
N CYS A 101 -4.02 16.17 -1.58
CA CYS A 101 -5.04 16.18 -2.63
C CYS A 101 -6.02 17.33 -2.49
N LYS A 102 -6.40 17.65 -1.25
CA LYS A 102 -7.26 18.82 -0.94
C LYS A 102 -6.61 20.12 -1.36
N ALA A 103 -5.30 20.28 -1.14
CA ALA A 103 -4.54 21.46 -1.53
C ALA A 103 -4.50 21.67 -3.06
N ALA A 104 -4.57 20.59 -3.84
CA ALA A 104 -4.56 20.63 -5.29
C ALA A 104 -5.95 20.83 -5.93
N GLY A 105 -7.02 20.93 -5.13
CA GLY A 105 -8.38 21.10 -5.65
C GLY A 105 -8.95 19.85 -6.34
N ALA A 106 -8.42 18.67 -6.06
CA ALA A 106 -8.94 17.42 -6.61
C ALA A 106 -10.42 17.24 -6.19
N ALA A 107 -11.31 17.11 -7.16
CA ALA A 107 -12.73 16.89 -6.89
C ALA A 107 -12.91 15.54 -6.19
N PRO A 108 -13.63 15.47 -5.06
CA PRO A 108 -13.85 14.21 -4.36
C PRO A 108 -14.71 13.28 -5.23
N LYS A 109 -14.11 12.23 -5.78
CA LYS A 109 -14.86 11.03 -6.18
C LYS A 109 -15.28 10.34 -4.89
N ALA A 110 -16.56 9.96 -4.78
CA ALA A 110 -17.09 9.34 -3.56
C ALA A 110 -16.33 8.03 -3.26
N SER A 111 -15.49 8.03 -2.23
CA SER A 111 -14.89 6.80 -1.70
C SER A 111 -15.94 6.04 -0.87
N PRO A 112 -16.19 4.73 -1.08
CA PRO A 112 -17.36 4.07 -0.50
C PRO A 112 -17.23 3.66 0.98
N THR A 113 -16.06 3.76 1.62
CA THR A 113 -15.90 3.22 2.99
C THR A 113 -14.91 4.02 3.82
N GLN A 114 -15.40 4.86 4.73
CA GLN A 114 -14.58 5.49 5.77
C GLN A 114 -13.94 4.38 6.61
N ARG A 115 -12.60 4.34 6.69
CA ARG A 115 -11.90 3.42 7.59
C ARG A 115 -12.19 3.81 9.05
N PRO A 116 -12.42 2.85 9.97
CA PRO A 116 -12.51 3.17 11.39
C PRO A 116 -11.22 3.85 11.87
N PRO A 117 -11.31 4.88 12.73
CA PRO A 117 -10.13 5.54 13.28
C PRO A 117 -9.17 4.55 13.95
N ALA A 118 -7.87 4.74 13.79
CA ALA A 118 -6.88 3.82 14.33
C ALA A 118 -6.97 3.66 15.86
N TYR A 119 -7.36 4.70 16.60
CA TYR A 119 -7.54 4.60 18.05
C TYR A 119 -8.63 3.60 18.46
N THR A 120 -9.63 3.33 17.61
CA THR A 120 -10.66 2.33 17.94
C THR A 120 -10.14 0.90 17.83
N GLN A 121 -8.89 0.72 17.38
CA GLN A 121 -8.23 -0.59 17.30
C GLN A 121 -7.50 -0.98 18.58
N TRP A 122 -7.57 -0.14 19.63
CA TRP A 122 -6.87 -0.33 20.89
C TRP A 122 -7.84 -0.24 22.07
N THR A 123 -7.58 -1.03 23.10
CA THR A 123 -8.33 -1.01 24.35
C THR A 123 -7.42 -1.30 25.54
N GLN A 124 -7.75 -0.73 26.69
CA GLN A 124 -7.12 -1.04 27.97
C GLN A 124 -8.16 -0.83 29.07
N ALA A 125 -8.13 -1.68 30.11
CA ALA A 125 -9.03 -1.52 31.24
C ALA A 125 -8.86 -0.12 31.88
N GLY A 126 -9.97 0.61 32.00
CA GLY A 126 -9.98 1.96 32.58
C GLY A 126 -9.58 3.10 31.64
N ALA A 127 -9.19 2.82 30.38
CA ALA A 127 -8.93 3.85 29.38
C ALA A 127 -10.19 4.14 28.55
N ASP A 128 -10.57 5.41 28.45
CA ASP A 128 -11.54 5.88 27.47
C ASP A 128 -10.87 6.19 26.11
N SER A 129 -11.65 6.65 25.14
CA SER A 129 -11.13 6.96 23.81
C SER A 129 -10.06 8.05 23.83
N GLN A 130 -10.17 9.01 24.74
CA GLN A 130 -9.18 10.07 24.92
C GLN A 130 -7.88 9.52 25.51
N GLY A 131 -7.96 8.65 26.51
CA GLY A 131 -6.82 7.96 27.11
C GLY A 131 -6.07 7.11 26.10
N VAL A 132 -6.78 6.37 25.25
CA VAL A 132 -6.17 5.61 24.14
C VAL A 132 -5.46 6.54 23.16
N GLN A 133 -6.10 7.63 22.74
CA GLN A 133 -5.48 8.60 21.82
C GLN A 133 -4.23 9.26 22.42
N GLN A 134 -4.26 9.59 23.72
CA GLN A 134 -3.10 10.16 24.43
C GLN A 134 -1.96 9.14 24.50
N ALA A 135 -2.25 7.88 24.81
CA ALA A 135 -1.24 6.83 24.83
C ALA A 135 -0.64 6.58 23.44
N MET A 136 -1.47 6.57 22.39
CA MET A 136 -0.97 6.47 21.02
C MET A 136 -0.01 7.61 20.69
N LYS A 137 -0.39 8.85 20.99
CA LYS A 137 0.50 10.01 20.79
C LYS A 137 1.79 9.88 21.59
N ALA A 138 1.71 9.43 22.84
CA ALA A 138 2.89 9.16 23.68
C ALA A 138 3.78 8.04 23.12
N CYS A 139 3.21 7.09 22.37
CA CYS A 139 3.92 6.05 21.65
C CYS A 139 4.44 6.48 20.26
N GLY A 140 4.26 7.75 19.87
CA GLY A 140 4.81 8.31 18.63
C GLY A 140 3.86 8.36 17.44
N TYR A 141 2.56 8.06 17.61
CA TYR A 141 1.58 8.31 16.57
C TYR A 141 1.42 9.83 16.32
N THR A 142 1.72 10.29 15.10
CA THR A 142 1.50 11.70 14.70
C THR A 142 0.01 11.98 14.43
N THR A 143 -0.73 10.96 14.00
CA THR A 143 -2.19 10.97 13.87
C THR A 143 -2.77 9.67 14.42
N VAL A 144 -3.97 9.75 14.99
CA VAL A 144 -4.67 8.62 15.64
C VAL A 144 -5.90 8.17 14.85
N ILE A 145 -6.15 8.79 13.69
CA ILE A 145 -7.29 8.48 12.82
C ILE A 145 -6.80 7.61 11.65
N GLU A 146 -5.92 8.13 10.79
CA GLU A 146 -5.34 7.39 9.65
C GLU A 146 -3.80 7.48 9.64
N PRO A 147 -3.10 6.74 10.52
CA PRO A 147 -1.64 6.76 10.62
C PRO A 147 -0.92 6.47 9.30
N ILE A 148 -1.43 5.49 8.53
CA ILE A 148 -0.84 5.09 7.24
C ILE A 148 -0.82 6.20 6.20
N ASP A 149 -1.64 7.24 6.38
CA ASP A 149 -1.67 8.37 5.47
C ASP A 149 -0.51 9.33 5.72
N GLN A 150 0.02 9.38 6.95
CA GLN A 150 0.96 10.42 7.42
C GLN A 150 2.24 9.88 8.06
N MET A 151 2.37 8.56 8.22
CA MET A 151 3.51 7.92 8.88
C MET A 151 4.03 6.77 8.04
N LEU A 152 5.34 6.54 8.10
CA LEU A 152 5.97 5.36 7.51
C LEU A 152 5.51 4.10 8.26
N LEU A 153 5.45 2.96 7.56
CA LEU A 153 5.05 1.70 8.19
C LEU A 153 5.97 1.33 9.36
N ASN A 154 7.27 1.60 9.26
CA ASN A 154 8.21 1.32 10.34
C ASN A 154 7.87 2.10 11.62
N ASP A 155 7.48 3.37 11.50
CA ASP A 155 7.15 4.22 12.66
C ASP A 155 5.82 3.81 13.28
N ILE A 156 4.84 3.46 12.44
CA ILE A 156 3.57 2.88 12.92
C ILE A 156 3.86 1.57 13.65
N ALA A 157 4.72 0.70 13.11
CA ALA A 157 5.06 -0.57 13.74
C ALA A 157 5.74 -0.38 15.10
N ALA A 158 6.68 0.57 15.21
CA ALA A 158 7.29 0.93 16.49
C ALA A 158 6.24 1.43 17.49
N ALA A 159 5.31 2.28 17.05
CA ALA A 159 4.24 2.79 17.90
C ALA A 159 3.25 1.69 18.32
N GLN A 160 2.93 0.73 17.44
CA GLN A 160 2.13 -0.46 17.78
C GLN A 160 2.81 -1.29 18.87
N LEU A 161 4.12 -1.53 18.76
CA LEU A 161 4.88 -2.27 19.78
C LEU A 161 4.86 -1.54 21.13
N CYS A 162 5.06 -0.21 21.13
CA CYS A 162 4.97 0.59 22.35
C CYS A 162 3.60 0.48 23.03
N MET A 163 2.51 0.51 22.26
CA MET A 163 1.16 0.35 22.82
C MET A 163 1.00 -1.01 23.52
N LEU A 164 1.49 -2.09 22.91
CA LEU A 164 1.51 -3.43 23.51
C LEU A 164 2.36 -3.47 24.79
N ASP A 165 3.55 -2.87 24.77
CA ASP A 165 4.44 -2.81 25.94
C ASP A 165 3.82 -2.02 27.11
N ARG A 166 2.92 -1.08 26.82
CA ARG A 166 2.15 -0.30 27.82
C ARG A 166 0.87 -1.01 28.29
N GLY A 167 0.62 -2.23 27.83
CA GLY A 167 -0.53 -3.04 28.23
C GLY A 167 -1.83 -2.71 27.50
N PHE A 168 -1.77 -1.99 26.38
CA PHE A 168 -2.93 -1.87 25.49
C PHE A 168 -3.10 -3.15 24.68
N HIS A 169 -4.34 -3.59 24.53
CA HIS A 169 -4.71 -4.71 23.69
C HIS A 169 -5.20 -4.22 22.33
N PHE A 170 -4.71 -4.87 21.27
CA PHE A 170 -5.15 -4.66 19.91
C PHE A 170 -6.45 -5.43 19.65
N THR A 171 -7.49 -4.75 19.20
CA THR A 171 -8.84 -5.33 19.08
C THR A 171 -9.02 -6.19 17.83
N ARG A 172 -7.98 -6.31 16.99
CA ARG A 172 -7.98 -7.08 15.75
C ARG A 172 -7.04 -8.29 15.87
N PRO A 173 -7.16 -9.29 14.98
CA PRO A 173 -6.23 -10.41 14.95
C PRO A 173 -4.78 -9.94 14.80
N ALA A 174 -3.85 -10.73 15.34
CA ALA A 174 -2.42 -10.41 15.29
C ALA A 174 -1.89 -10.17 13.86
N SER A 175 -2.47 -10.83 12.85
CA SER A 175 -2.17 -10.63 11.43
C SER A 175 -2.43 -9.21 10.93
N ASN A 176 -3.14 -8.36 11.68
CA ASN A 176 -3.37 -6.96 11.31
C ASN A 176 -2.29 -6.03 11.89
N LEU A 177 -1.41 -6.53 12.76
CA LEU A 177 -0.24 -5.77 13.19
C LEU A 177 0.83 -5.79 12.10
N LEU A 178 1.52 -4.67 11.93
CA LEU A 178 2.56 -4.54 10.92
C LEU A 178 3.71 -5.52 11.17
N CYS A 179 4.07 -5.77 12.42
CA CYS A 179 5.10 -6.75 12.77
C CYS A 179 4.73 -8.22 12.52
N LYS A 180 3.50 -8.52 12.11
CA LYS A 180 3.12 -9.87 11.66
C LYS A 180 3.01 -9.99 10.13
N ASN A 181 3.14 -8.89 9.39
CA ASN A 181 3.08 -8.87 7.93
C ASN A 181 4.46 -8.59 7.32
N PRO A 182 4.86 -9.31 6.26
CA PRO A 182 6.08 -8.98 5.53
C PRO A 182 5.91 -7.67 4.73
N PRO A 183 7.01 -6.96 4.41
CA PRO A 183 8.39 -7.27 4.77
C PRO A 183 8.68 -7.01 6.26
N MET A 184 9.70 -7.68 6.82
CA MET A 184 10.08 -7.47 8.21
C MET A 184 10.65 -6.05 8.39
N LEU A 185 9.86 -5.18 9.00
CA LEU A 185 10.24 -3.80 9.29
C LEU A 185 11.34 -3.76 10.37
N PRO A 186 12.27 -2.78 10.32
CA PRO A 186 13.32 -2.61 11.32
C PRO A 186 12.84 -2.63 12.77
N ALA A 187 11.74 -1.93 13.08
CA ALA A 187 11.16 -1.89 14.43
C ALA A 187 10.74 -3.28 14.97
N CYS A 188 10.40 -4.20 14.06
CA CYS A 188 9.91 -5.54 14.41
C CYS A 188 11.03 -6.57 14.58
N ARG A 189 12.28 -6.23 14.24
CA ARG A 189 13.38 -7.18 14.18
C ARG A 189 13.70 -7.72 15.57
N GLY A 190 13.63 -9.05 15.73
CA GLY A 190 13.86 -9.72 17.01
C GLY A 190 12.74 -9.57 18.03
N LYS A 191 11.57 -9.01 17.65
CA LYS A 191 10.40 -8.88 18.53
C LYS A 191 9.43 -10.03 18.29
N VAL A 192 8.94 -10.62 19.38
CA VAL A 192 7.89 -11.65 19.34
C VAL A 192 6.59 -11.02 19.80
N ILE A 193 5.60 -10.95 18.91
CA ILE A 193 4.23 -10.56 19.28
C ILE A 193 3.55 -11.77 19.94
N ASP A 194 3.37 -11.70 21.25
CA ASP A 194 2.61 -12.67 22.04
C ASP A 194 1.11 -12.47 21.83
N THR A 195 0.49 -13.37 21.08
CA THR A 195 -0.93 -13.26 20.74
C THR A 195 -1.86 -13.49 21.93
N ARG A 196 -1.38 -14.02 23.05
CA ARG A 196 -2.18 -14.19 24.27
C ARG A 196 -2.41 -12.87 24.99
N ASN A 197 -1.41 -11.98 24.94
CA ASN A 197 -1.38 -10.72 25.69
C ASN A 197 -1.55 -9.48 24.81
N CYS A 198 -1.61 -9.67 23.48
CA CYS A 198 -1.71 -8.57 22.54
C CYS A 198 -3.10 -8.39 21.95
N CYS A 199 -3.69 -9.45 21.38
CA CYS A 199 -4.60 -9.25 20.25
C CYS A 199 -5.87 -10.10 20.33
N ALA A 200 -6.93 -9.65 19.65
CA ALA A 200 -8.17 -10.42 19.56
C ALA A 200 -7.92 -11.79 18.90
N PRO A 201 -8.58 -12.87 19.38
CA PRO A 201 -8.45 -14.17 18.75
C PRO A 201 -8.96 -14.13 17.30
N PRO A 202 -8.34 -14.88 16.38
CA PRO A 202 -8.82 -14.97 15.01
C PRO A 202 -10.24 -15.55 14.99
N LYS A 203 -11.15 -14.92 14.24
CA LYS A 203 -12.46 -15.51 13.98
C LYS A 203 -12.28 -16.81 13.16
N ALA A 204 -12.99 -17.87 13.55
CA ALA A 204 -13.00 -19.11 12.77
C ALA A 204 -13.62 -18.87 11.38
N ALA A 205 -13.11 -19.58 10.37
CA ALA A 205 -13.66 -19.51 9.02
C ALA A 205 -15.15 -19.88 9.03
N GLY A 206 -16.02 -18.98 8.58
CA GLY A 206 -17.47 -19.20 8.48
C GLY A 206 -18.35 -18.41 9.48
N GLN A 207 -17.76 -17.70 10.45
CA GLN A 207 -18.52 -16.77 11.30
C GLN A 207 -18.66 -15.41 10.60
N ARG A 208 -19.89 -15.07 10.19
CA ARG A 208 -20.27 -13.71 9.75
C ARG A 208 -20.45 -12.82 10.98
#